data_AF-A0A369K0G3-F1
#
_entry.id   AF-A0A369K0G3-F1
#
_cell.length_a   1.000
_cell.length_b   1.000
_cell.length_c   1.000
_cell.angle_alpha   90.00
_cell.angle_beta   90.00
_cell.angle_gamma   90.00
#
_symmetry.space_group_name_H-M   'P 1'
#
loop_
_entity.id
_entity.type
_entity.pdbx_description
1 polymer ?
#
loop_
_entity_poly.entity_id
_entity_poly.type
_entity_poly.pdbx_seq_one_letter_code
_entity_poly.pdbx_strand_id
1 'polypeptide(L)'
;MQLLTLVLVCNVPYAPWISTNSAVPSGNTRSGAIFSPFELPPGNAVHATTTFSIRDALRQENADTGWIGKRPAPLANFSYELAELTGPIFGMKLVNWDGYTPTPLLDAEGRVICNLAGQPKGDEWKREVVDSCASTIKHASRHCDFKPPVKEARRGRFAAAAIGISFGGGQKRPGNLRNSASQRRALEEIHQSTCFRRLAGFASKAFATYAPRVFQAYDKNLNDLTDNHWHLRHNFPGSVFAAATVNFGPRTVTKPHTDRENMAWGWCAITALGDFDPDTGGHLVLWDLGLVIRFPPGATILIPSALLLHSNVQVKDGESRYSFTQYTAGGLFRWVYNGFCTDKSLMESATPEEIAMREEERAQRWEKGLAMFSTSEEFW
;
A
#
# COMPACT_ATOMS: atom_id res chain seq x y z
N MET A 1 23.19 -49.01 8.77
CA MET A 1 21.84 -48.41 8.76
C MET A 1 21.70 -47.59 10.04
N GLN A 2 22.18 -46.34 10.04
CA GLN A 2 22.13 -45.43 11.17
C GLN A 2 21.30 -44.21 10.76
N LEU A 3 20.17 -44.01 11.44
CA LEU A 3 19.33 -42.83 11.35
C LEU A 3 20.07 -41.67 12.04
N LEU A 4 20.53 -40.69 11.25
CA LEU A 4 20.94 -39.38 11.73
C LEU A 4 19.70 -38.51 11.88
N THR A 5 19.24 -38.33 13.11
CA THR A 5 18.29 -37.30 13.49
C THR A 5 19.02 -35.96 13.48
N LEU A 6 18.83 -35.16 12.43
CA LEU A 6 19.33 -33.79 12.35
C LEU A 6 18.42 -32.88 13.19
N VAL A 7 18.82 -32.60 14.42
CA VAL A 7 18.23 -31.52 15.22
C VAL A 7 18.79 -30.22 14.69
N LEU A 8 17.99 -29.49 13.90
CA LEU A 8 18.30 -28.12 13.50
C LEU A 8 18.08 -27.21 14.72
N VAL A 9 19.15 -26.94 15.46
CA VAL A 9 19.20 -25.89 16.47
C VAL A 9 19.33 -24.56 15.74
N CYS A 10 18.24 -23.80 15.61
CA CYS A 10 18.27 -22.42 15.14
C CYS A 10 18.87 -21.51 16.21
N ASN A 11 20.20 -21.49 16.34
CA ASN A 11 20.91 -20.45 17.07
C ASN A 11 21.38 -19.39 16.07
N VAL A 12 20.54 -18.38 15.84
CA VAL A 12 20.98 -17.11 15.25
C VAL A 12 20.79 -16.03 16.32
N PRO A 13 21.87 -15.37 16.79
CA PRO A 13 21.73 -14.36 17.82
C PRO A 13 20.94 -13.16 17.31
N TYR A 14 19.96 -12.75 18.12
CA TYR A 14 19.13 -11.56 18.00
C TYR A 14 20.02 -10.30 17.88
N ALA A 15 19.87 -9.55 16.79
CA ALA A 15 20.51 -8.24 16.62
C ALA A 15 19.47 -7.14 16.91
N PRO A 16 19.65 -6.34 17.98
CA PRO A 16 18.74 -5.24 18.27
C PRO A 16 18.84 -4.16 17.17
N TRP A 17 17.69 -3.59 16.81
CA TRP A 17 17.61 -2.38 16.00
C TRP A 17 18.17 -1.21 16.80
N ILE A 18 19.49 -0.95 16.72
CA ILE A 18 20.18 0.35 16.85
C ILE A 18 21.67 0.13 16.53
N SER A 19 22.22 1.09 15.78
CA SER A 19 23.56 1.16 15.17
C SER A 19 24.76 0.73 16.04
N THR A 20 25.66 -0.07 15.47
CA THR A 20 27.09 0.02 15.77
C THR A 20 27.84 0.49 14.53
N ASN A 21 28.39 1.71 14.60
CA ASN A 21 29.42 2.19 13.69
C ASN A 21 30.64 1.27 13.80
N SER A 22 30.95 0.55 12.73
CA SER A 22 32.26 -0.08 12.56
C SER A 22 32.62 -0.07 11.08
N ALA A 23 33.58 0.79 10.74
CA ALA A 23 34.21 0.86 9.44
C ALA A 23 34.91 -0.48 9.13
N VAL A 24 34.61 -1.07 7.97
CA VAL A 24 35.32 -2.24 7.39
C VAL A 24 35.38 -2.05 5.85
N PRO A 25 36.47 -2.47 5.18
CA PRO A 25 37.01 -1.79 4.01
C PRO A 25 36.36 -2.13 2.66
N SER A 26 36.60 -1.21 1.74
CA SER A 26 36.32 -1.24 0.30
C SER A 26 36.72 -2.55 -0.41
N GLY A 27 35.77 -3.13 -1.16
CA GLY A 27 36.06 -4.18 -2.13
C GLY A 27 34.84 -4.65 -2.94
N ASN A 28 34.73 -4.14 -4.18
CA ASN A 28 33.97 -4.64 -5.34
C ASN A 28 32.43 -4.63 -5.36
N THR A 29 31.91 -3.45 -5.69
CA THR A 29 31.04 -3.15 -6.85
C THR A 29 30.14 -4.25 -7.44
N ARG A 30 28.82 -4.10 -7.24
CA ARG A 30 27.82 -3.97 -8.33
C ARG A 30 26.50 -3.42 -7.78
N SER A 31 25.99 -2.39 -8.48
CA SER A 31 24.66 -1.78 -8.32
C SER A 31 24.43 -0.83 -7.12
N GLY A 32 25.34 0.13 -6.94
CA GLY A 32 24.98 1.43 -6.37
C GLY A 32 24.21 2.27 -7.40
N ALA A 33 22.90 2.03 -7.54
CA ALA A 33 22.04 3.02 -8.17
C ALA A 33 21.77 4.10 -7.13
N ILE A 34 22.59 5.14 -7.13
CA ILE A 34 22.27 6.40 -6.46
C ILE A 34 20.98 6.88 -7.12
N PHE A 35 19.87 6.69 -6.42
CA PHE A 35 18.57 7.20 -6.83
C PHE A 35 18.71 8.72 -6.93
N SER A 36 18.71 9.25 -8.15
CA SER A 36 18.48 10.69 -8.35
C SER A 36 17.14 11.00 -7.69
N PRO A 37 17.10 11.82 -6.62
CA PRO A 37 15.84 12.23 -6.05
C PRO A 37 15.07 12.96 -7.15
N PHE A 38 13.76 12.71 -7.24
CA PHE A 38 12.87 13.68 -7.84
C PHE A 38 13.15 14.97 -7.08
N GLU A 39 13.73 15.99 -7.73
CA GLU A 39 13.86 17.29 -7.10
C GLU A 39 12.44 17.74 -6.74
N LEU A 40 12.22 17.96 -5.45
CA LEU A 40 11.01 18.62 -5.00
C LEU A 40 10.99 19.97 -5.69
N PRO A 41 9.96 20.31 -6.48
CA PRO A 41 9.92 21.60 -7.15
C PRO A 41 10.05 22.70 -6.07
N PRO A 42 11.07 23.57 -6.17
CA PRO A 42 11.26 24.63 -5.19
C PRO A 42 10.08 25.60 -5.28
N GLY A 43 9.30 25.66 -4.20
CA GLY A 43 8.10 26.51 -4.10
C GLY A 43 6.86 25.88 -4.75
N ASN A 44 5.80 25.72 -3.96
CA ASN A 44 4.43 25.32 -4.32
C ASN A 44 4.04 23.84 -4.15
N ALA A 45 4.60 23.07 -3.20
CA ALA A 45 3.75 22.01 -2.67
C ALA A 45 2.63 22.65 -1.85
N VAL A 46 1.46 22.70 -2.47
CA VAL A 46 0.22 22.96 -1.74
C VAL A 46 0.05 21.79 -0.78
N HIS A 47 0.23 22.02 0.51
CA HIS A 47 -0.10 21.03 1.53
C HIS A 47 -1.51 21.31 2.06
N ALA A 48 -2.23 20.26 2.42
CA ALA A 48 -3.53 20.39 3.08
C ALA A 48 -3.45 19.83 4.50
N THR A 49 -3.71 20.68 5.47
CA THR A 49 -3.73 20.32 6.89
C THR A 49 -5.08 19.74 7.28
N THR A 50 -5.06 18.74 8.16
CA THR A 50 -6.24 18.06 8.70
C THR A 50 -6.21 18.10 10.23
N THR A 51 -7.36 17.90 10.87
CA THR A 51 -7.45 17.76 12.35
C THR A 51 -7.13 16.33 12.82
N PHE A 52 -6.83 15.43 11.90
CA PHE A 52 -6.56 14.02 12.19
C PHE A 52 -5.19 13.84 12.84
N SER A 53 -5.09 12.89 13.76
CA SER A 53 -3.85 12.55 14.48
C SER A 53 -3.43 11.12 14.12
N ILE A 54 -2.37 10.98 13.32
CA ILE A 54 -1.81 9.67 12.97
C ILE A 54 -1.23 8.96 14.20
N ARG A 55 -0.77 9.76 15.18
CA ARG A 55 -0.34 9.28 16.50
C ARG A 55 -1.46 8.53 17.20
N ASP A 56 -2.65 9.13 17.29
CA ASP A 56 -3.77 8.50 18.00
C ASP A 56 -4.29 7.28 17.25
N ALA A 57 -4.33 7.33 15.91
CA ALA A 57 -4.66 6.17 15.10
C ALA A 57 -3.69 5.00 15.37
N LEU A 58 -2.36 5.24 15.30
CA LEU A 58 -1.35 4.22 15.58
C LEU A 58 -1.40 3.69 17.02
N ARG A 59 -1.63 4.57 18.01
CA ARG A 59 -1.81 4.17 19.42
C ARG A 59 -2.99 3.23 19.59
N GLN A 60 -4.11 3.52 18.91
CA GLN A 60 -5.28 2.64 18.96
C GLN A 60 -4.96 1.26 18.36
N GLU A 61 -4.19 1.19 17.26
CA GLU A 61 -3.78 -0.07 16.64
C GLU A 61 -2.80 -0.90 17.46
N ASN A 62 -2.04 -0.26 18.34
CA ASN A 62 -1.08 -0.94 19.20
C ASN A 62 -1.70 -1.98 20.14
N ALA A 63 -3.01 -1.88 20.40
CA ALA A 63 -3.74 -2.83 21.25
C ALA A 63 -3.76 -4.28 20.70
N ASP A 64 -3.39 -4.51 19.43
CA ASP A 64 -3.28 -5.84 18.84
C ASP A 64 -1.80 -6.29 18.71
N THR A 65 -1.17 -5.99 17.57
CA THR A 65 0.23 -6.34 17.28
C THR A 65 1.07 -5.18 16.77
N GLY A 66 0.45 -4.05 16.41
CA GLY A 66 1.10 -2.89 15.79
C GLY A 66 1.57 -3.10 14.34
N TRP A 67 1.32 -4.26 13.73
CA TRP A 67 1.69 -4.56 12.34
C TRP A 67 0.56 -4.29 11.33
N ILE A 68 -0.68 -4.44 11.77
CA ILE A 68 -1.91 -4.37 10.97
C ILE A 68 -2.88 -3.38 11.60
N GLY A 69 -3.81 -2.84 10.82
CA GLY A 69 -4.88 -1.96 11.31
C GLY A 69 -6.07 -2.73 11.91
N LYS A 70 -7.06 -1.98 12.42
CA LYS A 70 -8.30 -2.53 13.00
C LYS A 70 -9.41 -2.59 11.97
N ARG A 71 -10.45 -3.36 12.32
CA ARG A 71 -11.68 -3.43 11.54
C ARG A 71 -12.56 -2.22 11.87
N PRO A 72 -12.93 -1.39 10.88
CA PRO A 72 -13.84 -0.26 11.13
C PRO A 72 -15.26 -0.76 11.43
N ALA A 73 -16.02 0.05 12.16
CA ALA A 73 -17.46 -0.13 12.27
C ALA A 73 -18.10 0.00 10.87
N PRO A 74 -19.04 -0.87 10.49
CA PRO A 74 -19.66 -0.80 9.18
C PRO A 74 -20.51 0.49 9.09
N LEU A 75 -20.29 1.28 8.03
CA LEU A 75 -21.23 2.32 7.65
C LEU A 75 -22.48 1.68 7.03
N ALA A 76 -23.65 2.26 7.32
CA ALA A 76 -24.95 1.69 6.95
C ALA A 76 -25.16 1.59 5.43
N ASN A 77 -24.65 2.58 4.67
CA ASN A 77 -24.82 2.63 3.22
C ASN A 77 -23.56 2.19 2.46
N PHE A 78 -23.81 1.57 1.31
CA PHE A 78 -22.79 0.96 0.45
C PHE A 78 -21.99 1.99 -0.37
N SER A 79 -22.65 3.07 -0.79
CA SER A 79 -22.11 4.12 -1.66
C SER A 79 -22.78 5.44 -1.33
N TYR A 80 -22.09 6.54 -1.62
CA TYR A 80 -22.58 7.91 -1.43
C TYR A 80 -22.24 8.73 -2.66
N GLU A 81 -23.15 9.63 -3.02
CA GLU A 81 -22.94 10.63 -4.06
C GLU A 81 -22.10 11.80 -3.54
N LEU A 82 -21.42 12.51 -4.45
CA LEU A 82 -20.58 13.67 -4.09
C LEU A 82 -21.37 14.74 -3.32
N ALA A 83 -22.62 15.00 -3.73
CA ALA A 83 -23.49 15.99 -3.12
C ALA A 83 -23.92 15.60 -1.69
N GLU A 84 -24.03 14.30 -1.39
CA GLU A 84 -24.32 13.85 -0.03
C GLU A 84 -23.12 14.11 0.88
N LEU A 85 -21.92 13.69 0.44
CA LEU A 85 -20.69 13.80 1.22
C LEU A 85 -20.29 15.26 1.52
N THR A 86 -20.51 16.16 0.56
CA THR A 86 -20.22 17.60 0.71
C THR A 86 -21.39 18.39 1.29
N GLY A 87 -22.58 17.78 1.37
CA GLY A 87 -23.78 18.38 1.92
C GLY A 87 -23.80 18.43 3.45
N PRO A 88 -24.86 18.98 4.06
CA PRO A 88 -24.91 19.26 5.50
C PRO A 88 -24.90 18.03 6.41
N ILE A 89 -25.15 16.83 5.87
CA ILE A 89 -25.13 15.58 6.65
C ILE A 89 -23.70 15.17 7.02
N PHE A 90 -22.80 15.19 6.03
CA PHE A 90 -21.42 14.76 6.21
C PHE A 90 -20.45 15.95 6.32
N GLY A 91 -20.73 17.05 5.63
CA GLY A 91 -19.95 18.29 5.71
C GLY A 91 -18.49 18.14 5.29
N MET A 92 -18.17 17.14 4.47
CA MET A 92 -16.78 16.86 4.09
C MET A 92 -16.26 17.92 3.13
N LYS A 93 -14.98 18.25 3.27
CA LYS A 93 -14.29 19.23 2.44
C LYS A 93 -13.94 18.61 1.08
N LEU A 94 -14.44 19.22 0.01
CA LEU A 94 -13.99 18.91 -1.34
C LEU A 94 -12.58 19.47 -1.58
N VAL A 95 -11.65 18.59 -1.94
CA VAL A 95 -10.33 18.95 -2.45
C VAL A 95 -10.37 18.85 -3.96
N ASN A 96 -10.46 20.00 -4.62
CA ASN A 96 -10.48 20.09 -6.09
C ASN A 96 -9.06 19.95 -6.66
N TRP A 97 -8.53 18.73 -6.63
CA TRP A 97 -7.18 18.42 -7.07
C TRP A 97 -7.11 18.25 -8.60
N ASP A 98 -6.06 18.78 -9.22
CA ASP A 98 -5.85 18.74 -10.67
C ASP A 98 -5.43 17.36 -11.20
N GLY A 99 -4.95 16.47 -10.32
CA GLY A 99 -4.42 15.16 -10.67
C GLY A 99 -2.98 15.16 -11.17
N TYR A 100 -2.27 16.29 -11.10
CA TYR A 100 -0.91 16.48 -11.59
C TYR A 100 0.02 17.04 -10.52
N THR A 101 -0.41 18.08 -9.81
CA THR A 101 0.42 18.79 -8.83
C THR A 101 0.55 17.95 -7.56
N PRO A 102 1.76 17.49 -7.20
CA PRO A 102 1.95 16.73 -5.97
C PRO A 102 1.48 17.53 -4.74
N THR A 103 0.59 16.95 -3.95
CA THR A 103 -0.05 17.63 -2.79
C THR A 103 0.06 16.73 -1.56
N PRO A 104 1.05 16.95 -0.68
CA PRO A 104 1.13 16.26 0.61
C PRO A 104 -0.05 16.61 1.51
N LEU A 105 -0.62 15.62 2.21
CA LEU A 105 -1.62 15.87 3.25
C LEU A 105 -0.95 15.72 4.62
N LEU A 106 -1.18 16.71 5.49
CA LEU A 106 -0.58 16.79 6.81
C LEU A 106 -1.58 16.36 7.91
N ASP A 107 -1.08 15.66 8.92
CA ASP A 107 -1.80 15.48 10.19
C ASP A 107 -1.80 16.77 11.02
N ALA A 108 -2.47 16.75 12.17
CA ALA A 108 -2.59 17.87 13.09
C ALA A 108 -1.25 18.32 13.70
N GLU A 109 -0.19 17.51 13.60
CA GLU A 109 1.15 17.80 14.11
C GLU A 109 2.16 18.04 12.97
N GLY A 110 1.68 18.27 11.74
CA GLY A 110 2.51 18.63 10.59
C GLY A 110 3.27 17.47 9.96
N ARG A 111 2.88 16.22 10.21
CA ARG A 111 3.44 15.02 9.54
C ARG A 111 2.80 14.79 8.19
N VAL A 112 3.60 14.48 7.19
CA VAL A 112 3.12 14.03 5.88
C VAL A 112 2.55 12.62 6.02
N ILE A 113 1.23 12.49 5.96
CA ILE A 113 0.52 11.20 6.16
C ILE A 113 -0.02 10.59 4.87
N CYS A 114 -0.30 11.41 3.86
CA CYS A 114 -0.70 10.97 2.52
C CYS A 114 -0.01 11.84 1.49
N ASN A 115 0.02 11.38 0.24
CA ASN A 115 0.44 12.22 -0.87
C ASN A 115 -0.47 12.03 -2.09
N LEU A 116 -1.07 13.12 -2.57
CA LEU A 116 -1.69 13.16 -3.89
C LEU A 116 -0.56 13.31 -4.92
N ALA A 117 0.06 12.20 -5.33
CA ALA A 117 1.31 12.21 -6.09
C ALA A 117 1.16 12.70 -7.54
N GLY A 118 -0.06 12.65 -8.07
CA GLY A 118 -0.37 13.12 -9.41
C GLY A 118 -0.02 12.09 -10.46
N GLN A 119 0.41 12.58 -11.61
CA GLN A 119 0.92 11.77 -12.71
C GLN A 119 1.90 12.60 -13.55
N PRO A 120 2.85 11.98 -14.26
CA PRO A 120 3.67 12.65 -15.24
C PRO A 120 2.85 13.43 -16.27
N LYS A 121 3.35 14.60 -16.67
CA LYS A 121 2.73 15.46 -17.69
C LYS A 121 3.09 14.98 -19.09
N GLY A 122 2.22 15.25 -20.06
CA GLY A 122 2.46 15.02 -21.49
C GLY A 122 1.53 13.99 -22.12
N ASP A 123 1.23 14.19 -23.41
CA ASP A 123 0.32 13.33 -24.17
C ASP A 123 0.85 11.90 -24.32
N GLU A 124 2.17 11.72 -24.35
CA GLU A 124 2.81 10.40 -24.39
C GLU A 124 2.42 9.58 -23.15
N TRP A 125 2.54 10.15 -21.94
CA TRP A 125 2.17 9.43 -20.72
C TRP A 125 0.69 9.06 -20.71
N LYS A 126 -0.18 10.00 -21.11
CA LYS A 126 -1.62 9.74 -21.20
C LYS A 126 -1.92 8.57 -22.14
N ARG A 127 -1.41 8.59 -23.37
CA ARG A 127 -1.69 7.56 -24.37
C ARG A 127 -1.00 6.22 -24.07
N GLU A 128 0.29 6.24 -23.79
CA GLU A 128 1.11 5.04 -23.66
C GLU A 128 1.02 4.37 -22.29
N VAL A 129 0.61 5.12 -21.25
CA VAL A 129 0.48 4.57 -19.90
C VAL A 129 -0.97 4.53 -19.46
N VAL A 130 -1.66 5.67 -19.40
CA VAL A 130 -3.01 5.73 -18.81
C VAL A 130 -4.03 4.98 -19.68
N ASP A 131 -4.16 5.37 -20.95
CA ASP A 131 -5.13 4.77 -21.88
C ASP A 131 -4.79 3.31 -22.17
N SER A 132 -3.49 3.00 -22.27
CA SER A 132 -2.99 1.64 -22.46
C SER A 132 -3.29 0.75 -21.24
N CYS A 133 -3.05 1.21 -20.01
CA CYS A 133 -3.42 0.46 -18.80
C CYS A 133 -4.93 0.19 -18.74
N ALA A 134 -5.77 1.20 -19.00
CA ALA A 134 -7.22 1.05 -18.98
C ALA A 134 -7.69 0.05 -20.06
N SER A 135 -7.13 0.14 -21.26
CA SER A 135 -7.43 -0.77 -22.38
C SER A 135 -7.01 -2.21 -22.06
N THR A 136 -5.82 -2.42 -21.48
CA THR A 136 -5.35 -3.74 -21.05
C THR A 136 -6.25 -4.33 -19.96
N ILE A 137 -6.70 -3.55 -18.97
CA ILE A 137 -7.65 -4.05 -17.95
C ILE A 137 -8.95 -4.49 -18.61
N LYS A 138 -9.52 -3.66 -19.48
CA LYS A 138 -10.76 -3.93 -20.20
C LYS A 138 -10.65 -5.15 -21.13
N HIS A 139 -9.49 -5.34 -21.75
CA HIS A 139 -9.21 -6.51 -22.57
C HIS A 139 -9.08 -7.77 -21.70
N ALA A 140 -8.19 -7.75 -20.71
CA ALA A 140 -7.94 -8.85 -19.80
C ALA A 140 -9.20 -9.29 -19.03
N SER A 141 -10.11 -8.35 -18.70
CA SER A 141 -11.37 -8.68 -18.02
C SER A 141 -12.29 -9.58 -18.84
N ARG A 142 -12.25 -9.50 -20.18
CA ARG A 142 -13.09 -10.31 -21.08
C ARG A 142 -12.71 -11.79 -21.07
N HIS A 143 -11.49 -12.09 -20.67
CA HIS A 143 -10.91 -13.43 -20.67
C HIS A 143 -10.71 -13.98 -19.25
N CYS A 144 -11.19 -13.25 -18.25
CA CYS A 144 -11.05 -13.59 -16.84
C CYS A 144 -12.40 -14.01 -16.25
N ASP A 145 -12.50 -15.27 -15.80
CA ASP A 145 -13.70 -15.75 -15.13
C ASP A 145 -13.70 -15.23 -13.69
N PHE A 146 -14.51 -14.21 -13.45
CA PHE A 146 -14.83 -13.79 -12.10
C PHE A 146 -16.05 -14.56 -11.62
N LYS A 147 -15.95 -15.20 -10.45
CA LYS A 147 -17.16 -15.66 -9.76
C LYS A 147 -18.07 -14.45 -9.54
N PRO A 148 -19.40 -14.62 -9.66
CA PRO A 148 -20.33 -13.54 -9.36
C PRO A 148 -19.98 -12.91 -8.00
N PRO A 149 -19.90 -11.58 -7.90
CA PRO A 149 -19.57 -10.94 -6.65
C PRO A 149 -20.58 -11.38 -5.58
N VAL A 150 -20.09 -11.90 -4.47
CA VAL A 150 -20.93 -12.31 -3.33
C VAL A 150 -21.73 -11.08 -2.86
N LYS A 151 -23.01 -11.27 -2.52
CA LYS A 151 -23.91 -10.17 -2.11
C LYS A 151 -23.30 -9.25 -1.03
N GLU A 152 -22.40 -9.80 -0.19
CA GLU A 152 -21.76 -9.17 0.96
C GLU A 152 -20.23 -8.96 0.82
N ALA A 153 -19.68 -8.87 -0.39
CA ALA A 153 -18.24 -8.66 -0.56
C ALA A 153 -17.72 -7.44 0.24
N ARG A 154 -16.62 -7.64 0.99
CA ARG A 154 -16.06 -6.67 1.98
C ARG A 154 -15.85 -5.27 1.40
N ARG A 155 -15.23 -5.20 0.22
CA ARG A 155 -14.81 -3.93 -0.40
C ARG A 155 -15.80 -3.40 -1.42
N GLY A 156 -16.79 -4.16 -1.89
CA GLY A 156 -17.70 -3.72 -2.95
C GLY A 156 -18.04 -4.82 -3.94
N ARG A 157 -18.93 -4.52 -4.89
CA ARG A 157 -19.43 -5.46 -5.91
C ARG A 157 -18.72 -5.23 -7.25
N PHE A 158 -17.48 -5.69 -7.34
CA PHE A 158 -16.69 -5.63 -8.57
C PHE A 158 -15.70 -6.79 -8.64
N ALA A 159 -15.25 -7.07 -9.87
CA ALA A 159 -14.22 -8.05 -10.14
C ALA A 159 -12.83 -7.52 -9.73
N ALA A 160 -12.08 -8.31 -8.97
CA ALA A 160 -10.71 -7.98 -8.56
C ALA A 160 -9.82 -9.21 -8.61
N ALA A 161 -8.55 -9.02 -8.97
CA ALA A 161 -7.53 -10.06 -8.88
C ALA A 161 -6.21 -9.45 -8.37
N ALA A 162 -5.49 -10.24 -7.58
CA ALA A 162 -4.30 -9.79 -6.87
C ALA A 162 -3.09 -10.66 -7.23
N ILE A 163 -1.91 -10.04 -7.28
CA ILE A 163 -0.63 -10.67 -7.64
C ILE A 163 0.47 -10.20 -6.68
N GLY A 164 1.56 -10.96 -6.60
CA GLY A 164 2.71 -10.67 -5.75
C GLY A 164 2.74 -11.52 -4.47
N ILE A 165 3.54 -11.11 -3.50
CA ILE A 165 3.83 -11.81 -2.26
C ILE A 165 2.86 -11.33 -1.18
N SER A 166 2.29 -12.26 -0.41
CA SER A 166 1.45 -11.95 0.72
C SER A 166 1.71 -12.90 1.88
N PHE A 167 1.36 -12.47 3.09
CA PHE A 167 1.39 -13.31 4.27
C PHE A 167 0.34 -12.85 5.29
N GLY A 168 -0.56 -13.78 5.65
CA GLY A 168 -1.74 -13.51 6.48
C GLY A 168 -2.83 -14.56 6.23
N GLY A 169 -3.98 -14.43 6.89
CA GLY A 169 -5.15 -15.29 6.64
C GLY A 169 -4.94 -16.78 6.95
N GLY A 170 -4.09 -17.12 7.94
CA GLY A 170 -3.82 -18.50 8.35
C GLY A 170 -2.73 -19.22 7.54
N GLN A 171 -2.05 -18.54 6.61
CA GLN A 171 -0.87 -19.07 5.95
C GLN A 171 0.24 -19.39 6.96
N LYS A 172 0.99 -20.47 6.73
CA LYS A 172 2.11 -20.90 7.60
C LYS A 172 3.45 -20.22 7.24
N ARG A 173 3.57 -19.70 6.01
CA ARG A 173 4.73 -18.98 5.50
C ARG A 173 4.29 -17.99 4.42
N PRO A 174 5.09 -16.95 4.11
CA PRO A 174 4.86 -16.09 2.95
C PRO A 174 4.76 -16.88 1.65
N GLY A 175 4.01 -16.36 0.68
CA GLY A 175 3.88 -16.98 -0.62
C GLY A 175 3.35 -16.02 -1.68
N ASN A 176 3.58 -16.37 -2.95
CA ASN A 176 2.91 -15.69 -4.05
C ASN A 176 1.41 -16.01 -4.07
N LEU A 177 0.60 -14.98 -4.31
CA LEU A 177 -0.86 -15.10 -4.37
C LEU A 177 -1.29 -16.08 -5.46
N ARG A 178 -2.21 -16.97 -5.10
CA ARG A 178 -2.75 -18.01 -5.99
C ARG A 178 -4.00 -17.49 -6.68
N ASN A 179 -4.07 -17.74 -7.99
CA ASN A 179 -5.15 -17.28 -8.86
C ASN A 179 -5.66 -18.45 -9.72
N SER A 180 -6.92 -18.40 -10.17
CA SER A 180 -7.45 -19.37 -11.14
C SER A 180 -6.66 -19.34 -12.45
N ALA A 181 -6.83 -20.35 -13.32
CA ALA A 181 -6.14 -20.35 -14.61
C ALA A 181 -6.49 -19.12 -15.49
N SER A 182 -7.76 -18.69 -15.50
CA SER A 182 -8.18 -17.49 -16.23
C SER A 182 -7.66 -16.20 -15.60
N GLN A 183 -7.71 -16.07 -14.27
CA GLN A 183 -7.12 -14.93 -13.55
C GLN A 183 -5.60 -14.82 -13.75
N ARG A 184 -4.88 -15.96 -13.73
CA ARG A 184 -3.43 -15.96 -14.00
C ARG A 184 -3.09 -15.41 -15.39
N ARG A 185 -3.84 -15.81 -16.42
CA ARG A 185 -3.62 -15.28 -17.79
C ARG A 185 -3.84 -13.77 -17.86
N ALA A 186 -4.94 -13.29 -17.28
CA ALA A 186 -5.25 -11.86 -17.23
C ALA A 186 -4.18 -11.06 -16.45
N LEU A 187 -3.73 -11.57 -15.31
CA LEU A 187 -2.70 -10.94 -14.49
C LEU A 187 -1.31 -11.00 -15.17
N GLU A 188 -0.99 -12.07 -15.90
CA GLU A 188 0.26 -12.16 -16.66
C GLU A 188 0.31 -11.12 -17.78
N GLU A 189 -0.78 -10.94 -18.53
CA GLU A 189 -0.89 -9.88 -19.55
C GLU A 189 -0.66 -8.49 -18.94
N ILE A 190 -1.32 -8.19 -17.82
CA ILE A 190 -1.13 -6.94 -17.08
C ILE A 190 0.31 -6.79 -16.58
N HIS A 191 0.88 -7.85 -16.00
CA HIS A 191 2.23 -7.84 -15.43
C HIS A 191 3.33 -7.64 -16.49
N GLN A 192 3.14 -8.21 -17.69
CA GLN A 192 4.07 -8.08 -18.80
C GLN A 192 3.97 -6.73 -19.52
N SER A 193 2.86 -6.01 -19.35
CA SER A 193 2.60 -4.75 -20.04
C SER A 193 3.52 -3.62 -19.55
N THR A 194 4.16 -2.92 -20.50
CA THR A 194 5.06 -1.78 -20.22
C THR A 194 4.36 -0.67 -19.45
N CYS A 195 3.08 -0.38 -19.75
CA CYS A 195 2.29 0.64 -19.08
C CYS A 195 2.18 0.40 -17.56
N PHE A 196 1.89 -0.84 -17.13
CA PHE A 196 1.82 -1.18 -15.71
C PHE A 196 3.17 -1.12 -15.01
N ARG A 197 4.26 -1.49 -15.69
CA ARG A 197 5.62 -1.34 -15.15
C ARG A 197 5.98 0.12 -14.93
N ARG A 198 5.67 1.01 -15.89
CA ARG A 198 5.86 2.47 -15.76
C ARG A 198 5.03 3.01 -14.59
N LEU A 199 3.77 2.60 -14.48
CA LEU A 199 2.86 3.03 -13.40
C LEU A 199 3.34 2.55 -12.02
N ALA A 200 3.79 1.30 -11.91
CA ALA A 200 4.32 0.72 -10.68
C ALA A 200 5.60 1.43 -10.21
N GLY A 201 6.50 1.71 -11.16
CA GLY A 201 7.71 2.49 -10.92
C GLY A 201 7.42 3.92 -10.47
N PHE A 202 6.49 4.63 -11.13
CA PHE A 202 6.08 5.98 -10.73
C PHE A 202 5.59 6.03 -9.28
N ALA A 203 4.68 5.13 -8.90
CA ALA A 203 4.19 5.05 -7.53
C ALA A 203 5.31 4.82 -6.50
N SER A 204 6.29 3.99 -6.83
CA SER A 204 7.42 3.70 -5.93
C SER A 204 8.37 4.90 -5.82
N LYS A 205 8.59 5.66 -6.89
CA LYS A 205 9.37 6.91 -6.84
C LYS A 205 8.66 7.99 -6.04
N ALA A 206 7.35 8.14 -6.20
CA ALA A 206 6.55 9.03 -5.37
C ALA A 206 6.63 8.61 -3.88
N PHE A 207 6.55 7.30 -3.60
CA PHE A 207 6.71 6.81 -2.23
C PHE A 207 8.09 7.17 -1.63
N ALA A 208 9.17 6.91 -2.37
CA ALA A 208 10.53 7.24 -1.93
C ALA A 208 10.72 8.75 -1.66
N THR A 209 10.00 9.60 -2.41
CA THR A 209 10.10 11.06 -2.29
C THR A 209 9.40 11.57 -1.03
N TYR A 210 8.17 11.12 -0.76
CA TYR A 210 7.31 11.72 0.27
C TYR A 210 7.29 10.96 1.60
N ALA A 211 7.80 9.72 1.63
CA ALA A 211 7.94 8.94 2.85
C ALA A 211 9.22 8.08 2.80
N PRO A 212 10.41 8.70 2.73
CA PRO A 212 11.67 8.00 2.46
C PRO A 212 11.98 6.91 3.49
N ARG A 213 11.73 7.16 4.79
CA ARG A 213 11.94 6.16 5.85
C ARG A 213 11.03 4.94 5.68
N VAL A 214 9.75 5.17 5.39
CA VAL A 214 8.78 4.08 5.15
C VAL A 214 9.17 3.30 3.89
N PHE A 215 9.56 3.99 2.82
CA PHE A 215 10.04 3.37 1.58
C PHE A 215 11.25 2.46 1.84
N GLN A 216 12.25 2.93 2.59
CA GLN A 216 13.43 2.13 2.93
C GLN A 216 13.06 0.88 3.72
N ALA A 217 12.11 0.97 4.65
CA ALA A 217 11.63 -0.20 5.37
C ALA A 217 10.94 -1.21 4.44
N TYR A 218 10.15 -0.74 3.47
CA TYR A 218 9.54 -1.60 2.45
C TYR A 218 10.60 -2.27 1.57
N ASP A 219 11.57 -1.51 1.07
CA ASP A 219 12.63 -1.99 0.19
C ASP A 219 13.48 -3.05 0.89
N LYS A 220 13.97 -2.74 2.10
CA LYS A 220 14.73 -3.69 2.92
C LYS A 220 13.92 -4.96 3.18
N ASN A 221 12.67 -4.84 3.61
CA ASN A 221 11.84 -5.99 3.91
C ASN A 221 11.59 -6.87 2.67
N LEU A 222 11.35 -6.26 1.51
CA LEU A 222 11.14 -7.00 0.27
C LEU A 222 12.41 -7.75 -0.16
N ASN A 223 13.58 -7.09 -0.08
CA ASN A 223 14.87 -7.70 -0.40
C ASN A 223 15.20 -8.85 0.56
N ASP A 224 15.07 -8.64 1.88
CA ASP A 224 15.27 -9.68 2.90
C ASP A 224 14.39 -10.92 2.62
N LEU A 225 13.13 -10.71 2.21
CA LEU A 225 12.23 -11.80 1.86
C LEU A 225 12.69 -12.57 0.63
N THR A 226 13.05 -11.88 -0.45
CA THR A 226 13.42 -12.54 -1.71
C THR A 226 14.79 -13.21 -1.64
N ASP A 227 15.71 -12.67 -0.83
CA ASP A 227 17.04 -13.24 -0.61
C ASP A 227 16.96 -14.53 0.22
N ASN A 228 16.03 -14.61 1.17
CA ASN A 228 15.87 -15.79 2.04
C ASN A 228 14.88 -16.82 1.49
N HIS A 229 14.06 -16.47 0.49
CA HIS A 229 13.02 -17.34 -0.05
C HIS A 229 13.02 -17.33 -1.59
N TRP A 230 13.86 -18.17 -2.20
CA TRP A 230 14.04 -18.28 -3.66
C TRP A 230 12.77 -18.46 -4.50
N HIS A 231 11.69 -18.94 -3.88
CA HIS A 231 10.41 -19.18 -4.55
C HIS A 231 9.52 -17.94 -4.62
N LEU A 232 9.83 -16.88 -3.85
CA LEU A 232 9.12 -15.62 -3.86
C LEU A 232 9.58 -14.75 -5.03
N ARG A 233 8.62 -14.12 -5.70
CA ARG A 233 8.88 -13.25 -6.86
C ARG A 233 8.40 -11.84 -6.61
N HIS A 234 9.23 -10.87 -6.99
CA HIS A 234 8.84 -9.45 -7.02
C HIS A 234 7.60 -9.24 -7.87
N ASN A 235 6.79 -8.27 -7.46
CA ASN A 235 5.52 -7.96 -8.09
C ASN A 235 5.67 -7.24 -9.44
N PHE A 236 6.46 -6.16 -9.50
CA PHE A 236 6.82 -5.47 -10.74
C PHE A 236 8.27 -5.01 -10.64
N PRO A 237 9.04 -5.03 -11.75
CA PRO A 237 10.37 -4.42 -11.77
C PRO A 237 10.29 -2.95 -11.34
N GLY A 238 11.12 -2.56 -10.38
CA GLY A 238 11.15 -1.18 -9.85
C GLY A 238 10.00 -0.83 -8.91
N SER A 239 9.16 -1.79 -8.51
CA SER A 239 8.14 -1.59 -7.46
C SER A 239 8.65 -2.04 -6.10
N VAL A 240 8.50 -1.18 -5.10
CA VAL A 240 8.84 -1.49 -3.68
C VAL A 240 7.74 -2.28 -2.98
N PHE A 241 6.58 -2.44 -3.62
CA PHE A 241 5.42 -3.09 -3.04
C PHE A 241 5.46 -4.60 -3.30
N ALA A 242 5.20 -5.38 -2.26
CA ALA A 242 5.22 -6.84 -2.35
C ALA A 242 4.04 -7.39 -3.19
N ALA A 243 2.91 -6.68 -3.22
CA ALA A 243 1.70 -7.11 -3.92
C ALA A 243 0.99 -5.97 -4.64
N ALA A 244 0.12 -6.33 -5.59
CA ALA A 244 -0.80 -5.42 -6.26
C ALA A 244 -2.18 -6.03 -6.43
N THR A 245 -3.19 -5.19 -6.65
CA THR A 245 -4.53 -5.60 -7.04
C THR A 245 -5.07 -4.73 -8.15
N VAL A 246 -5.62 -5.38 -9.17
CA VAL A 246 -6.35 -4.77 -10.27
C VAL A 246 -7.84 -4.92 -9.98
N ASN A 247 -8.54 -3.79 -9.95
CA ASN A 247 -10.01 -3.76 -9.87
C ASN A 247 -10.54 -3.51 -11.30
N PHE A 248 -11.19 -4.53 -11.87
CA PHE A 248 -11.51 -4.63 -13.29
C PHE A 248 -12.80 -3.92 -13.72
N GLY A 249 -13.49 -3.22 -12.81
CA GLY A 249 -14.69 -2.45 -13.15
C GLY A 249 -15.87 -3.34 -13.61
N PRO A 250 -16.73 -2.87 -14.54
CA PRO A 250 -16.60 -1.63 -15.32
C PRO A 250 -16.76 -0.36 -14.48
N ARG A 251 -17.43 -0.42 -13.32
CA ARG A 251 -17.57 0.69 -12.37
C ARG A 251 -17.14 0.25 -10.99
N THR A 252 -15.85 0.39 -10.70
CA THR A 252 -15.28 0.02 -9.39
C THR A 252 -15.74 1.02 -8.33
N VAL A 253 -16.68 0.59 -7.49
CA VAL A 253 -17.15 1.34 -6.31
C VAL A 253 -16.83 0.57 -5.06
N THR A 254 -16.08 1.21 -4.17
CA THR A 254 -15.71 0.62 -2.89
C THR A 254 -16.65 1.07 -1.77
N LYS A 255 -17.00 0.13 -0.90
CA LYS A 255 -17.58 0.47 0.42
C LYS A 255 -16.51 1.16 1.27
N PRO A 256 -16.87 1.98 2.26
CA PRO A 256 -15.94 2.42 3.29
C PRO A 256 -15.25 1.23 3.95
N HIS A 257 -13.91 1.20 3.88
CA HIS A 257 -13.11 0.14 4.45
C HIS A 257 -11.70 0.60 4.80
N THR A 258 -11.02 -0.21 5.60
CA THR A 258 -9.56 -0.18 5.74
C THR A 258 -8.97 -1.45 5.12
N ASP A 259 -7.74 -1.35 4.66
CA ASP A 259 -6.92 -2.49 4.27
C ASP A 259 -6.11 -2.98 5.46
N ARG A 260 -6.81 -3.29 6.54
CA ARG A 260 -6.21 -3.64 7.83
C ARG A 260 -5.02 -4.59 7.77
N GLU A 261 -4.99 -5.57 6.87
CA GLU A 261 -3.90 -6.55 6.78
C GLU A 261 -2.58 -5.98 6.22
N ASN A 262 -2.60 -4.75 5.69
CA ASN A 262 -1.42 -4.01 5.25
C ASN A 262 -0.63 -3.45 6.43
N MET A 263 0.61 -3.04 6.17
CA MET A 263 1.47 -2.47 7.19
C MET A 263 0.85 -1.21 7.81
N ALA A 264 0.67 -1.18 9.13
CA ALA A 264 -0.08 -0.13 9.84
C ALA A 264 0.43 1.29 9.54
N TRP A 265 1.71 1.56 9.76
CA TRP A 265 2.36 2.84 9.41
C TRP A 265 2.82 2.90 7.94
N GLY A 266 2.57 1.85 7.18
CA GLY A 266 2.97 1.75 5.79
C GLY A 266 1.98 2.41 4.84
N TRP A 267 2.42 2.72 3.63
CA TRP A 267 1.59 3.32 2.61
C TRP A 267 1.20 2.30 1.54
N CYS A 268 0.10 2.58 0.86
CA CYS A 268 -0.37 1.87 -0.31
C CYS A 268 -0.62 2.90 -1.42
N ALA A 269 -0.27 2.53 -2.65
CA ALA A 269 -0.51 3.36 -3.82
C ALA A 269 -1.82 2.96 -4.50
N ILE A 270 -2.62 3.95 -4.90
CA ILE A 270 -3.86 3.78 -5.64
C ILE A 270 -3.73 4.62 -6.90
N THR A 271 -3.89 4.03 -8.08
CA THR A 271 -4.05 4.75 -9.35
C THR A 271 -5.47 4.57 -9.86
N ALA A 272 -6.15 5.67 -10.14
CA ALA A 272 -7.43 5.66 -10.85
C ALA A 272 -7.21 5.48 -12.35
N LEU A 273 -8.00 4.63 -13.01
CA LEU A 273 -7.91 4.36 -14.44
C LEU A 273 -9.32 4.27 -15.03
N GLY A 274 -9.43 4.36 -16.36
CA GLY A 274 -10.70 4.29 -17.08
C GLY A 274 -11.07 5.62 -17.72
N ASP A 275 -12.31 5.68 -18.19
CA ASP A 275 -12.90 6.82 -18.89
C ASP A 275 -14.13 7.28 -18.11
N PHE A 276 -13.95 8.33 -17.32
CA PHE A 276 -14.97 8.95 -16.49
C PHE A 276 -14.64 10.43 -16.27
N ASP A 277 -15.68 11.22 -16.03
CA ASP A 277 -15.55 12.62 -15.64
C ASP A 277 -15.24 12.73 -14.13
N PRO A 278 -14.01 13.14 -13.75
CA PRO A 278 -13.64 13.24 -12.35
C PRO A 278 -14.32 14.41 -11.64
N ASP A 279 -14.97 15.34 -12.34
CA ASP A 279 -15.73 16.44 -11.72
C ASP A 279 -17.07 15.94 -11.14
N THR A 280 -17.57 14.81 -11.65
CA THR A 280 -18.91 14.33 -11.31
C THR A 280 -18.96 12.94 -10.68
N GLY A 281 -17.84 12.21 -10.65
CA GLY A 281 -17.76 10.89 -10.01
C GLY A 281 -16.34 10.45 -9.68
N GLY A 282 -16.19 9.23 -9.14
CA GLY A 282 -14.89 8.57 -9.00
C GLY A 282 -13.92 9.14 -7.95
N HIS A 283 -14.33 10.16 -7.19
CA HIS A 283 -13.55 10.82 -6.14
C HIS A 283 -13.08 9.82 -5.09
N LEU A 284 -11.88 10.04 -4.52
CA LEU A 284 -11.42 9.31 -3.34
C LEU A 284 -12.01 9.95 -2.09
N VAL A 285 -12.57 9.15 -1.19
CA VAL A 285 -13.10 9.62 0.09
C VAL A 285 -12.18 9.14 1.19
N LEU A 286 -11.64 10.07 1.99
CA LEU A 286 -10.85 9.80 3.18
C LEU A 286 -11.66 10.25 4.40
N TRP A 287 -12.37 9.31 5.00
CA TRP A 287 -13.42 9.57 5.99
C TRP A 287 -12.85 10.21 7.27
N ASP A 288 -11.76 9.67 7.80
CA ASP A 288 -11.14 10.17 9.04
C ASP A 288 -10.53 11.57 8.88
N LEU A 289 -10.22 11.96 7.63
CA LEU A 289 -9.72 13.30 7.32
C LEU A 289 -10.86 14.29 7.00
N GLY A 290 -12.09 13.81 6.85
CA GLY A 290 -13.22 14.63 6.38
C GLY A 290 -13.03 15.14 4.95
N LEU A 291 -12.30 14.42 4.09
CA LEU A 291 -11.95 14.87 2.74
C LEU A 291 -12.64 14.04 1.64
N VAL A 292 -13.15 14.73 0.63
CA VAL A 292 -13.53 14.15 -0.67
C VAL A 292 -12.61 14.75 -1.72
N ILE A 293 -11.82 13.91 -2.37
CA ILE A 293 -10.74 14.36 -3.26
C ILE A 293 -11.11 14.03 -4.70
N ARG A 294 -11.19 15.06 -5.54
CA ARG A 294 -11.29 14.88 -6.98
C ARG A 294 -10.12 14.04 -7.46
N PHE A 295 -10.39 12.91 -8.12
CA PHE A 295 -9.36 11.93 -8.45
C PHE A 295 -9.37 11.54 -9.94
N PRO A 296 -8.65 12.30 -10.79
CA PRO A 296 -8.65 12.09 -12.24
C PRO A 296 -8.09 10.73 -12.69
N PRO A 297 -8.56 10.19 -13.83
CA PRO A 297 -7.92 9.05 -14.48
C PRO A 297 -6.41 9.31 -14.71
N GLY A 298 -5.60 8.28 -14.46
CA GLY A 298 -4.15 8.30 -14.56
C GLY A 298 -3.41 8.78 -13.31
N ALA A 299 -4.07 9.52 -12.42
CA ALA A 299 -3.45 10.04 -11.21
C ALA A 299 -3.22 8.93 -10.17
N THR A 300 -2.17 9.10 -9.34
CA THR A 300 -1.84 8.23 -8.21
C THR A 300 -1.93 8.99 -6.89
N ILE A 301 -2.50 8.34 -5.87
CA ILE A 301 -2.52 8.80 -4.48
C ILE A 301 -1.90 7.71 -3.60
N LEU A 302 -1.06 8.10 -2.63
CA LEU A 302 -0.54 7.21 -1.60
C LEU A 302 -1.20 7.52 -0.25
N ILE A 303 -1.69 6.48 0.43
CA ILE A 303 -2.34 6.59 1.73
C ILE A 303 -1.89 5.48 2.71
N PRO A 304 -1.95 5.69 4.03
CA PRO A 304 -1.86 4.63 5.03
C PRO A 304 -3.20 3.86 5.06
N SER A 305 -3.42 3.00 4.07
CA SER A 305 -4.74 2.37 3.84
C SER A 305 -5.16 1.40 4.96
N ALA A 306 -4.23 0.97 5.81
CA ALA A 306 -4.51 0.20 7.00
C ALA A 306 -5.19 1.03 8.11
N LEU A 307 -4.91 2.33 8.16
CA LEU A 307 -5.37 3.26 9.22
C LEU A 307 -6.53 4.14 8.76
N LEU A 308 -6.48 4.62 7.51
CA LEU A 308 -7.51 5.52 7.00
C LEU A 308 -8.68 4.74 6.42
N LEU A 309 -9.87 4.97 6.97
CA LEU A 309 -11.14 4.57 6.39
C LEU A 309 -11.32 5.30 5.06
N HIS A 310 -11.42 4.54 3.98
CA HIS A 310 -11.49 5.09 2.63
C HIS A 310 -12.53 4.37 1.76
N SER A 311 -13.04 5.11 0.78
CA SER A 311 -13.93 4.61 -0.26
C SER A 311 -13.79 5.46 -1.53
N ASN A 312 -14.67 5.26 -2.50
CA ASN A 312 -14.77 6.16 -3.64
C ASN A 312 -16.22 6.44 -4.03
N VAL A 313 -16.45 7.63 -4.59
CA VAL A 313 -17.73 8.00 -5.20
C VAL A 313 -17.95 7.17 -6.46
N GLN A 314 -19.21 6.83 -6.74
CA GLN A 314 -19.59 6.13 -7.95
C GLN A 314 -19.36 7.00 -9.19
N VAL A 315 -19.07 6.38 -10.34
CA VAL A 315 -19.05 7.06 -11.65
C VAL A 315 -20.40 6.89 -12.32
N LYS A 316 -20.77 7.80 -13.22
CA LYS A 316 -22.08 7.83 -13.88
C LYS A 316 -22.31 6.59 -14.73
N ASP A 317 -23.58 6.38 -15.09
CA ASP A 317 -23.93 5.37 -16.09
C ASP A 317 -23.23 5.67 -17.42
N GLY A 318 -22.72 4.64 -18.08
CA GLY A 318 -21.94 4.74 -19.32
C GLY A 318 -20.44 4.99 -19.12
N GLU A 319 -20.01 5.45 -17.95
CA GLU A 319 -18.60 5.64 -17.62
C GLU A 319 -17.91 4.35 -17.15
N SER A 320 -16.58 4.34 -17.22
CA SER A 320 -15.75 3.23 -16.76
C SER A 320 -14.71 3.68 -15.75
N ARG A 321 -14.62 2.96 -14.62
CA ARG A 321 -13.61 3.18 -13.59
C ARG A 321 -12.98 1.87 -13.14
N TYR A 322 -11.67 1.83 -13.31
CA TYR A 322 -10.77 0.79 -12.84
C TYR A 322 -9.84 1.39 -11.78
N SER A 323 -9.13 0.53 -11.08
CA SER A 323 -8.00 1.00 -10.27
C SER A 323 -6.91 -0.03 -10.19
N PHE A 324 -5.68 0.43 -10.14
CA PHE A 324 -4.51 -0.37 -9.85
C PHE A 324 -3.96 0.03 -8.49
N THR A 325 -3.84 -0.93 -7.59
CA THR A 325 -3.38 -0.69 -6.22
C THR A 325 -2.12 -1.49 -5.94
N GLN A 326 -1.20 -0.92 -5.16
CA GLN A 326 0.04 -1.58 -4.75
C GLN A 326 0.21 -1.43 -3.23
N TYR A 327 0.59 -2.52 -2.57
CA TYR A 327 0.61 -2.60 -1.10
C TYR A 327 1.54 -3.71 -0.61
N THR A 328 1.84 -3.70 0.70
CA THR A 328 2.60 -4.75 1.37
C THR A 328 1.89 -5.14 2.66
N ALA A 329 1.64 -6.45 2.83
CA ALA A 329 0.97 -6.99 4.01
C ALA A 329 1.85 -6.81 5.27
N GLY A 330 1.27 -6.38 6.39
CA GLY A 330 1.99 -6.20 7.67
C GLY A 330 2.60 -7.51 8.19
N GLY A 331 1.96 -8.64 7.88
CA GLY A 331 2.48 -9.96 8.20
C GLY A 331 3.86 -10.24 7.62
N LEU A 332 4.19 -9.68 6.45
CA LEU A 332 5.50 -9.84 5.80
C LEU A 332 6.62 -9.19 6.63
N PHE A 333 6.37 -7.99 7.14
CA PHE A 333 7.31 -7.30 8.03
C PHE A 333 7.50 -8.05 9.34
N ARG A 334 6.42 -8.55 9.92
CA ARG A 334 6.48 -9.39 11.12
C ARG A 334 7.29 -10.67 10.88
N TRP A 335 7.14 -11.31 9.73
CA TRP A 335 7.89 -12.52 9.38
C TRP A 335 9.39 -12.26 9.33
N VAL A 336 9.83 -11.18 8.66
CA VAL A 336 11.25 -10.79 8.60
C VAL A 336 11.77 -10.40 9.99
N TYR A 337 11.00 -9.59 10.72
CA TYR A 337 11.32 -9.17 12.08
C TYR A 337 11.56 -10.36 13.02
N ASN A 338 10.78 -11.42 12.87
CA ASN A 338 10.90 -12.66 13.64
C ASN A 338 12.02 -13.59 13.16
N GLY A 339 12.94 -13.14 12.30
CA GLY A 339 13.99 -14.01 11.74
C GLY A 339 13.43 -15.08 10.81
N PHE A 340 12.42 -14.74 10.00
CA PHE A 340 11.76 -15.62 9.05
C PHE A 340 10.99 -16.78 9.69
N CYS A 341 10.27 -16.49 10.77
CA CYS A 341 9.35 -17.45 11.39
C CYS A 341 8.04 -16.78 11.87
N THR A 342 7.06 -17.61 12.24
CA THR A 342 5.80 -17.11 12.80
C THR A 342 5.97 -16.74 14.27
N ASP A 343 5.15 -15.81 14.78
CA ASP A 343 5.05 -15.53 16.23
C ASP A 343 4.88 -16.82 17.03
N LYS A 344 4.03 -17.73 16.55
CA LYS A 344 3.77 -19.01 17.20
C LYS A 344 5.06 -19.84 17.35
N SER A 345 5.79 -20.04 16.26
CA SER A 345 7.05 -20.79 16.27
C SER A 345 8.08 -20.13 17.17
N LEU A 346 8.08 -18.80 17.22
CA LEU A 346 9.02 -18.05 18.04
C LEU A 346 8.69 -18.19 19.53
N MET A 347 7.41 -18.08 19.90
CA MET A 347 6.97 -18.18 21.30
C MET A 347 7.10 -19.60 21.86
N GLU A 348 6.98 -20.63 21.02
CA GLU A 348 7.18 -22.03 21.45
C GLU A 348 8.62 -22.33 21.90
N SER A 349 9.60 -21.52 21.48
CA SER A 349 11.03 -21.71 21.77
C SER A 349 11.67 -20.57 22.57
N ALA A 350 10.89 -19.53 22.91
CA ALA A 350 11.41 -18.33 23.58
C ALA A 350 11.57 -18.52 25.10
N THR A 351 12.65 -17.98 25.63
CA THR A 351 12.87 -17.80 27.07
C THR A 351 11.91 -16.75 27.66
N PRO A 352 11.63 -16.78 28.97
CA PRO A 352 10.83 -15.74 29.63
C PRO A 352 11.36 -14.31 29.37
N GLU A 353 12.67 -14.13 29.31
CA GLU A 353 13.33 -12.86 29.03
C GLU A 353 13.06 -12.39 27.60
N GLU A 354 13.13 -13.28 26.60
CA GLU A 354 12.80 -12.96 25.21
C GLU A 354 11.32 -12.64 25.01
N ILE A 355 10.43 -13.29 25.77
CA ILE A 355 9.00 -12.98 25.79
C ILE A 355 8.78 -11.56 26.33
N ALA A 356 9.34 -11.24 27.51
CA ALA A 356 9.22 -9.92 28.12
C ALA A 356 9.76 -8.81 27.22
N MET A 357 10.94 -9.02 26.62
CA MET A 357 11.52 -8.08 25.67
C MET A 357 10.58 -7.82 24.48
N ARG A 358 9.95 -8.86 23.92
CA ARG A 358 9.02 -8.68 22.79
C ARG A 358 7.71 -8.01 23.16
N GLU A 359 7.23 -8.23 24.38
CA GLU A 359 6.06 -7.52 24.89
C GLU A 359 6.36 -6.02 25.02
N GLU A 360 7.55 -5.67 25.52
CA GLU A 360 8.03 -4.29 25.55
C GLU A 360 8.17 -3.70 24.13
N GLU A 361 8.82 -4.42 23.21
CA GLU A 361 8.94 -3.97 21.82
C GLU A 361 7.59 -3.82 21.12
N ARG A 362 6.62 -4.68 21.45
CA ARG A 362 5.25 -4.55 20.96
C ARG A 362 4.60 -3.30 21.54
N ALA A 363 4.75 -3.03 22.83
CA ALA A 363 4.20 -1.84 23.46
C ALA A 363 4.74 -0.54 22.84
N GLN A 364 5.99 -0.54 22.37
CA GLN A 364 6.66 0.61 21.73
C GLN A 364 6.51 0.66 20.20
N ARG A 365 5.91 -0.35 19.56
CA ARG A 365 5.90 -0.46 18.09
C ARG A 365 5.19 0.70 17.40
N TRP A 366 4.12 1.22 18.02
CA TRP A 366 3.41 2.39 17.49
C TRP A 366 4.29 3.65 17.48
N GLU A 367 5.15 3.85 18.48
CA GLU A 367 6.09 4.99 18.54
C GLU A 367 7.13 4.88 17.43
N LYS A 368 7.71 3.69 17.28
CA LYS A 368 8.65 3.39 16.19
C LYS A 368 7.99 3.63 14.82
N GLY A 369 6.73 3.21 14.66
CA GLY A 369 5.95 3.45 13.45
C GLY A 369 5.66 4.94 13.20
N LEU A 370 5.33 5.70 14.25
CA LEU A 370 5.08 7.13 14.16
C LEU A 370 6.34 7.90 13.71
N ALA A 371 7.52 7.50 14.21
CA ALA A 371 8.80 8.10 13.82
C ALA A 371 9.17 7.88 12.34
N MET A 372 8.49 6.95 11.64
CA MET A 372 8.72 6.71 10.21
C MET A 372 8.12 7.81 9.33
N PHE A 373 7.14 8.56 9.80
CA PHE A 373 6.50 9.63 9.02
C PHE A 373 7.41 10.86 8.97
N SER A 374 7.56 11.44 7.78
CA SER A 374 8.26 12.70 7.58
C SER A 374 7.43 13.88 8.08
N THR A 375 8.09 14.92 8.58
CA THR A 375 7.45 16.19 8.94
C THR A 375 7.50 17.15 7.76
N SER A 376 6.61 18.15 7.77
CA SER A 376 6.65 19.23 6.78
C SER A 376 8.00 19.97 6.80
N GLU A 377 8.60 20.15 7.98
CA GLU A 377 9.93 20.77 8.18
C GLU A 377 11.07 20.03 7.46
N GLU A 378 10.92 18.73 7.18
CA GLU A 378 11.92 17.97 6.41
C GLU A 378 11.89 18.31 4.91
N PHE A 379 10.80 18.93 4.43
CA PHE A 379 10.56 19.21 3.01
C PHE A 379 10.49 20.71 2.70
N TRP A 380 9.98 21.51 3.64
CA TRP A 380 9.65 22.94 3.52
C TRP A 380 10.12 23.66 4.77
#